data_AF-A0A428W4N8-F1
#
_entry.id   AF-A0A428W4N8-F1
#
_cell.length_a   1.000
_cell.length_b   1.000
_cell.length_c   1.000
_cell.angle_alpha   90.00
_cell.angle_beta   90.00
_cell.angle_gamma   90.00
#
_symmetry.space_group_name_H-M   'P 1'
#
loop_
_entity.id
_entity.type
_entity.pdbx_description
1 polymer ?
#
loop_
_entity_poly.entity_id
_entity_poly.type
_entity_poly.pdbx_seq_one_letter_code
_entity_poly.pdbx_strand_id
1 'polypeptide(L)'
;MVVDWALTAVFAALVLPCVLRLVRLDYARLGHGVRHGDLAELLLVVAMVAMVSPVGGPIPAAGWQAVLALTTGWFAVAWWRGRSCCAHHALSAAAMFYMVTAMPHGGAGHGPWLNMSTMDSRLALPLIAVAAAGYFVVDAAWSGVLVVRGSPIAGAVSGSGSGQASRAVCRAAMGAGMGYLLLASAL
;
A
#
# COMPACT_ATOMS: atom_id res chain seq x y z
N MET A 1 20.79 -0.50 -4.53
CA MET A 1 20.70 -0.68 -6.00
C MET A 1 20.04 -2.00 -6.42
N VAL A 2 20.63 -3.18 -6.19
CA VAL A 2 20.00 -4.47 -6.62
C VAL A 2 18.68 -4.75 -5.88
N VAL A 3 18.67 -4.49 -4.57
CA VAL A 3 17.47 -4.66 -3.72
C VAL A 3 16.33 -3.76 -4.19
N ASP A 4 16.62 -2.50 -4.55
CA ASP A 4 15.62 -1.53 -4.99
C ASP A 4 14.99 -1.93 -6.33
N TRP A 5 15.80 -2.43 -7.27
CA TRP A 5 15.29 -3.00 -8.53
C TRP A 5 14.43 -4.25 -8.29
N ALA A 6 14.85 -5.13 -7.39
CA ALA A 6 14.07 -6.31 -7.04
C ALA A 6 12.71 -5.94 -6.42
N LEU A 7 12.70 -5.00 -5.47
CA LEU A 7 11.47 -4.49 -4.85
C LEU A 7 10.57 -3.79 -5.86
N THR A 8 11.14 -2.97 -6.74
CA THR A 8 10.42 -2.30 -7.83
C THR A 8 9.75 -3.32 -8.73
N ALA A 9 10.47 -4.37 -9.14
CA ALA A 9 9.93 -5.44 -9.97
C ALA A 9 8.80 -6.20 -9.25
N VAL A 10 8.97 -6.51 -7.97
CA VAL A 10 7.94 -7.20 -7.17
C VAL A 10 6.68 -6.34 -7.05
N PHE A 11 6.79 -5.07 -6.69
CA PHE A 11 5.63 -4.19 -6.57
C PHE A 11 4.99 -3.90 -7.95
N ALA A 12 5.79 -3.76 -9.00
CA ALA A 12 5.27 -3.63 -10.36
C ALA A 12 4.49 -4.89 -10.78
N ALA A 13 4.95 -6.08 -10.40
CA ALA A 13 4.21 -7.32 -10.65
C ALA A 13 2.86 -7.37 -9.93
N LEU A 14 2.72 -6.73 -8.75
CA LEU A 14 1.44 -6.61 -8.03
C LEU A 14 0.44 -5.67 -8.71
N VAL A 15 0.88 -4.76 -9.58
CA VAL A 15 -0.02 -3.91 -10.36
C VAL A 15 -0.91 -4.76 -11.27
N LEU A 16 -0.35 -5.80 -11.89
CA LEU A 16 -1.06 -6.65 -12.83
C LEU A 16 -2.33 -7.29 -12.24
N PRO A 17 -2.29 -8.04 -11.13
CA PRO A 17 -3.51 -8.60 -10.54
C PRO A 17 -4.50 -7.50 -10.12
N CYS A 18 -4.04 -6.34 -9.64
CA CYS A 18 -4.93 -5.22 -9.28
C CYS A 18 -5.69 -4.68 -10.51
N VAL A 19 -4.98 -4.44 -11.62
CA VAL A 19 -5.59 -3.99 -12.89
C VAL A 19 -6.53 -5.06 -13.45
N LEU A 20 -6.13 -6.34 -13.42
CA LEU A 20 -6.98 -7.44 -13.89
C LEU A 20 -8.28 -7.53 -13.09
N ARG A 21 -8.25 -7.33 -11.77
CA ARG A 21 -9.48 -7.25 -10.95
C ARG A 21 -10.34 -6.06 -11.38
N LEU A 22 -9.76 -4.89 -11.61
CA LEU A 22 -10.48 -3.69 -12.03
C LEU A 22 -11.14 -3.81 -13.40
N VAL A 23 -10.56 -4.58 -14.32
CA VAL A 23 -11.09 -4.72 -15.68
C VAL A 23 -12.02 -5.92 -15.82
N ARG A 24 -11.79 -7.02 -15.08
CA ARG A 24 -12.50 -8.28 -15.28
C ARG A 24 -13.66 -8.53 -14.31
N LEU A 25 -13.69 -7.86 -13.15
CA LEU A 25 -14.76 -8.06 -12.17
C LEU A 25 -15.97 -7.20 -12.48
N ASP A 26 -17.17 -7.77 -12.32
CA ASP A 26 -18.44 -7.05 -12.48
C ASP A 26 -18.78 -6.30 -11.18
N TYR A 27 -18.38 -5.02 -11.12
CA TYR A 27 -18.66 -4.14 -9.98
C TYR A 27 -20.12 -3.69 -9.88
N ALA A 28 -20.94 -3.89 -10.92
CA ALA A 28 -22.38 -3.65 -10.79
C ALA A 28 -23.01 -4.68 -9.84
N ARG A 29 -22.52 -5.92 -9.85
CA ARG A 29 -22.92 -6.98 -8.93
C ARG A 29 -22.19 -6.92 -7.58
N LEU A 30 -20.89 -6.61 -7.60
CA LEU A 30 -20.07 -6.61 -6.37
C LEU A 30 -20.19 -5.32 -5.54
N GLY A 31 -20.69 -4.24 -6.13
CA GLY A 31 -20.93 -2.96 -5.47
C GLY A 31 -19.74 -1.99 -5.48
N HIS A 32 -20.05 -0.70 -5.31
CA HIS A 32 -19.07 0.38 -5.39
C HIS A 32 -17.98 0.32 -4.32
N GLY A 33 -18.30 -0.14 -3.11
CA GLY A 33 -17.31 -0.28 -2.02
C GLY A 33 -16.14 -1.19 -2.39
N VAL A 34 -16.43 -2.28 -3.11
CA VAL A 34 -15.45 -3.23 -3.60
C VAL A 34 -14.52 -2.58 -4.63
N ARG A 35 -15.09 -1.82 -5.58
CA ARG A 35 -14.32 -1.07 -6.59
C ARG A 35 -13.39 -0.05 -5.95
N HIS A 36 -13.87 0.69 -4.96
CA HIS A 36 -13.05 1.68 -4.25
C HIS A 36 -11.88 1.02 -3.50
N GLY A 37 -12.10 -0.17 -2.92
CA GLY A 37 -11.02 -0.96 -2.32
C GLY A 37 -9.96 -1.39 -3.33
N ASP A 38 -10.36 -1.94 -4.48
CA ASP A 38 -9.41 -2.35 -5.54
C ASP A 38 -8.67 -1.14 -6.15
N LEU A 39 -9.33 0.00 -6.30
CA LEU A 39 -8.69 1.25 -6.73
C LEU A 39 -7.66 1.75 -5.71
N ALA A 40 -8.00 1.70 -4.42
CA ALA A 40 -7.08 2.11 -3.37
C ALA A 40 -5.87 1.17 -3.31
N GLU A 41 -6.10 -0.13 -3.42
CA GLU A 41 -5.03 -1.12 -3.47
C GLU A 41 -4.09 -0.87 -4.66
N LEU A 42 -4.64 -0.69 -5.87
CA LEU A 42 -3.86 -0.32 -7.05
C LEU A 42 -3.05 0.96 -6.82
N LEU A 43 -3.70 2.01 -6.31
CA LEU A 43 -3.05 3.30 -6.05
C LEU A 43 -1.88 3.16 -5.06
N LEU A 44 -2.07 2.42 -3.98
CA LEU A 44 -1.04 2.18 -2.97
C LEU A 44 0.11 1.37 -3.56
N VAL A 45 -0.14 0.34 -4.38
CA VAL A 45 0.93 -0.41 -5.07
C VAL A 45 1.72 0.52 -6.00
N VAL A 46 1.06 1.37 -6.78
CA VAL A 46 1.75 2.30 -7.69
C VAL A 46 2.58 3.31 -6.88
N ALA A 47 2.06 3.78 -5.75
CA ALA A 47 2.83 4.63 -4.85
C ALA A 47 4.06 3.89 -4.28
N MET A 48 3.94 2.60 -3.94
CA MET A 48 5.07 1.79 -3.48
C MET A 48 6.13 1.66 -4.57
N VAL A 49 5.73 1.38 -5.82
CA VAL A 49 6.63 1.36 -6.99
C VAL A 49 7.35 2.70 -7.13
N ALA A 50 6.63 3.82 -7.06
CA ALA A 50 7.23 5.14 -7.16
C ALA A 50 8.24 5.40 -6.04
N MET A 51 7.96 4.95 -4.81
CA MET A 51 8.85 5.12 -3.66
C MET A 51 10.17 4.37 -3.82
N VAL A 52 10.14 3.14 -4.34
CA VAL A 52 11.34 2.28 -4.44
C VAL A 52 12.06 2.36 -5.79
N SER A 53 11.40 2.88 -6.82
CA SER A 53 11.96 3.00 -8.17
C SER A 53 13.26 3.80 -8.13
N PRO A 54 14.41 3.23 -8.56
CA PRO A 54 15.67 3.95 -8.62
C PRO A 54 15.63 5.13 -9.60
N VAL A 55 14.71 5.07 -10.58
CA VAL A 55 14.47 6.13 -11.57
C VAL A 55 13.57 7.24 -10.99
N GLY A 56 12.95 7.00 -9.84
CA GLY A 56 11.89 7.82 -9.25
C GLY A 56 10.54 7.58 -9.91
N GLY A 57 9.50 8.20 -9.33
CA GLY A 57 8.15 8.24 -9.91
C GLY A 57 7.93 9.43 -10.85
N PRO A 58 7.04 9.33 -11.86
CA PRO A 58 6.72 10.42 -12.80
C PRO A 58 5.91 11.57 -12.17
N ILE A 59 5.61 11.48 -10.88
CA ILE A 59 4.85 12.47 -10.12
C ILE A 59 5.78 13.02 -9.03
N PRO A 60 5.89 14.35 -8.88
CA PRO A 60 6.67 14.95 -7.80
C PRO A 60 6.19 14.52 -6.42
N ALA A 61 7.06 14.61 -5.41
CA ALA A 61 6.72 14.22 -4.03
C ALA A 61 5.43 14.91 -3.53
N ALA A 62 5.24 16.21 -3.82
CA ALA A 62 4.03 16.95 -3.46
C ALA A 62 2.74 16.36 -4.08
N GLY A 63 2.81 15.85 -5.30
CA GLY A 63 1.67 15.20 -5.95
C GLY A 63 1.28 13.91 -5.24
N TRP A 64 2.27 13.09 -4.87
CA TRP A 64 2.05 11.89 -4.07
C TRP A 64 1.52 12.21 -2.67
N GLN A 65 2.05 13.24 -2.01
CA GLN A 65 1.55 13.72 -0.72
C GLN A 65 0.07 14.08 -0.81
N ALA A 66 -0.34 14.86 -1.82
CA ALA A 66 -1.74 15.24 -2.00
C ALA A 66 -2.64 14.01 -2.22
N VAL A 67 -2.25 13.10 -3.10
CA VAL A 67 -3.02 11.89 -3.41
C VAL A 67 -3.14 10.97 -2.19
N LEU A 68 -2.06 10.77 -1.44
CA LEU A 68 -2.05 9.95 -0.22
C LEU A 68 -2.83 10.61 0.91
N ALA A 69 -2.75 11.93 1.07
CA ALA A 69 -3.54 12.67 2.05
C ALA A 69 -5.05 12.58 1.76
N LEU A 70 -5.44 12.76 0.50
CA LEU A 70 -6.84 12.61 0.07
C LEU A 70 -7.34 11.18 0.28
N THR A 71 -6.52 10.18 -0.07
CA THR A 71 -6.85 8.76 0.12
C THR A 71 -7.01 8.46 1.61
N THR A 72 -6.07 8.90 2.45
CA THR A 72 -6.15 8.77 3.91
C THR A 72 -7.42 9.38 4.46
N GLY A 73 -7.71 10.64 4.11
CA GLY A 73 -8.89 11.35 4.59
C GLY A 73 -10.20 10.68 4.15
N TRP A 74 -10.31 10.29 2.88
CA TRP A 74 -11.49 9.62 2.36
C TRP A 74 -11.77 8.29 3.08
N PHE A 75 -10.76 7.43 3.21
CA PHE A 75 -10.91 6.14 3.86
C PHE A 75 -11.05 6.25 5.39
N ALA A 76 -10.47 7.27 6.02
CA ALA A 76 -10.68 7.57 7.43
C ALA A 76 -12.13 8.01 7.70
N VAL A 77 -12.67 8.93 6.89
CA VAL A 77 -14.08 9.34 6.98
C VAL A 77 -15.01 8.16 6.69
N ALA A 78 -14.66 7.33 5.71
CA ALA A 78 -15.40 6.11 5.40
C ALA A 78 -15.47 5.15 6.60
N TRP A 79 -14.33 4.93 7.25
CA TRP A 79 -14.21 4.08 8.43
C TRP A 79 -14.99 4.65 9.61
N TRP A 80 -14.86 5.95 9.88
CA TRP A 80 -15.63 6.65 10.91
C TRP A 80 -17.13 6.51 10.70
N ARG A 81 -17.60 6.52 9.45
CA ARG A 81 -19.00 6.29 9.08
C ARG A 81 -19.44 4.82 9.14
N GLY A 82 -18.63 3.93 9.72
CA GLY A 82 -18.98 2.53 9.96
C GLY A 82 -18.48 1.53 8.92
N ARG A 83 -17.70 1.95 7.92
CA ARG A 83 -17.13 1.02 6.91
C ARG A 83 -15.80 0.45 7.42
N SER A 84 -15.84 -0.61 8.22
CA SER A 84 -14.66 -1.24 8.82
C SER A 84 -13.59 -1.69 7.81
N CYS A 85 -13.98 -2.07 6.59
CA CYS A 85 -13.04 -2.44 5.52
C CYS A 85 -12.13 -1.28 5.04
N CYS A 86 -12.47 -0.04 5.37
CA CYS A 86 -11.72 1.14 4.96
C CYS A 86 -10.52 1.45 5.86
N ALA A 87 -10.50 0.93 7.10
CA ALA A 87 -9.47 1.25 8.09
C ALA A 87 -8.05 0.90 7.61
N HIS A 88 -7.90 -0.29 7.01
CA HIS A 88 -6.61 -0.74 6.47
C HIS A 88 -6.11 0.20 5.37
N HIS A 89 -6.96 0.57 4.39
CA HIS A 89 -6.57 1.50 3.33
C HIS A 89 -6.23 2.90 3.86
N ALA A 90 -6.96 3.38 4.87
CA ALA A 90 -6.66 4.65 5.53
C ALA A 90 -5.28 4.60 6.21
N LEU A 91 -4.99 3.53 6.96
CA LEU A 91 -3.73 3.37 7.68
C LEU A 91 -2.55 3.17 6.71
N SER A 92 -2.73 2.39 5.63
CA SER A 92 -1.73 2.23 4.57
C SER A 92 -1.42 3.55 3.88
N ALA A 93 -2.45 4.31 3.50
CA ALA A 93 -2.25 5.63 2.89
C ALA A 93 -1.56 6.61 3.86
N ALA A 94 -1.93 6.58 5.15
CA ALA A 94 -1.32 7.43 6.17
C ALA A 94 0.16 7.08 6.40
N ALA A 95 0.49 5.80 6.46
CA ALA A 95 1.87 5.34 6.62
C ALA A 95 2.74 5.74 5.41
N MET A 96 2.20 5.58 4.20
CA MET A 96 2.87 6.04 2.98
C MET A 96 3.01 7.55 2.96
N PHE A 97 1.98 8.30 3.34
CA PHE A 97 2.05 9.76 3.45
C PHE A 97 3.14 10.19 4.45
N TYR A 98 3.19 9.55 5.61
CA TYR A 98 4.23 9.79 6.62
C TYR A 98 5.62 9.53 6.04
N MET A 99 5.83 8.41 5.35
CA MET A 99 7.10 8.12 4.70
C MET A 99 7.53 9.23 3.74
N VAL A 100 6.63 9.74 2.87
CA VAL A 100 6.98 10.83 1.93
C VAL A 100 7.24 12.16 2.62
N THR A 101 6.49 12.46 3.68
CA THR A 101 6.56 13.76 4.37
C THR A 101 7.72 13.85 5.36
N ALA A 102 8.04 12.75 6.02
CA ALA A 102 9.09 12.68 7.03
C ALA A 102 10.49 12.39 6.46
N MET A 103 10.62 12.33 5.13
CA MET A 103 11.94 12.24 4.49
C MET A 103 12.73 13.53 4.71
N PRO A 104 14.00 13.45 5.11
CA PRO A 104 14.88 14.60 5.14
C PRO A 104 15.09 15.14 3.72
N HIS A 105 14.75 16.41 3.50
CA HIS A 105 14.98 17.10 2.22
C HIS A 105 16.38 17.76 2.18
N GLY A 106 17.30 17.31 3.04
CA GLY A 106 18.59 17.92 3.32
C GLY A 106 19.65 17.53 2.31
N GLY A 107 19.52 17.94 1.06
CA GLY A 107 20.55 17.75 0.05
C GLY A 107 20.12 18.32 -1.29
N ALA A 108 20.87 19.28 -1.82
CA ALA A 108 20.63 19.96 -3.09
C ALA A 108 20.75 19.05 -4.34
N GLY A 109 20.67 17.72 -4.20
CA GLY A 109 20.92 16.74 -5.25
C GLY A 109 19.71 15.87 -5.63
N HIS A 110 18.56 16.01 -4.99
CA HIS A 110 17.37 15.24 -5.34
C HIS A 110 16.51 16.05 -6.32
N GLY A 111 16.29 15.54 -7.54
CA GLY A 111 15.31 16.11 -8.46
C GLY A 111 13.91 16.16 -7.83
N PRO A 112 12.91 16.78 -8.49
CA PRO A 112 11.56 16.93 -7.93
C PRO A 112 10.83 15.59 -7.69
N TRP A 113 11.42 14.50 -8.16
CA TRP A 113 10.86 13.16 -8.19
C TRP A 113 10.89 12.48 -6.82
N LEU A 114 9.82 11.76 -6.52
CA LEU A 114 9.74 10.89 -5.35
C LEU A 114 10.74 9.73 -5.53
N ASN A 115 11.76 9.65 -4.66
CA ASN A 115 12.69 8.53 -4.60
C ASN A 115 13.14 8.30 -3.16
N MET A 116 12.76 7.15 -2.57
CA MET A 116 13.21 6.75 -1.22
C MET A 116 14.48 5.91 -1.24
N SER A 117 14.87 5.35 -2.38
CA SER A 117 16.02 4.43 -2.50
C SER A 117 17.38 5.10 -2.30
N THR A 118 17.43 6.43 -2.38
CA THR A 118 18.66 7.23 -2.21
C THR A 118 18.69 7.98 -0.87
N MET A 119 17.89 7.55 0.10
CA MET A 119 17.82 8.18 1.41
C MET A 119 18.98 7.70 2.30
N ASP A 120 19.89 8.60 2.64
CA ASP A 120 21.05 8.31 3.51
C ASP A 120 20.79 8.60 5.01
N SER A 121 19.57 9.04 5.34
CA SER A 121 19.18 9.47 6.68
C SER A 121 17.90 8.77 7.13
N ARG A 122 17.64 8.75 8.44
CA ARG A 122 16.43 8.12 9.01
C ARG A 122 15.23 9.05 8.92
N LEU A 123 14.02 8.48 8.97
CA LEU A 123 12.78 9.25 9.06
C LEU A 123 12.75 10.07 10.36
N ALA A 124 12.10 11.24 10.32
CA ALA A 124 12.05 12.17 11.45
C ALA A 124 11.49 11.57 12.76
N LEU A 125 10.57 10.60 12.68
CA LEU A 125 9.95 9.91 13.83
C LEU A 125 10.05 8.38 13.67
N PRO A 126 11.23 7.77 13.91
CA PRO A 126 11.48 6.36 13.62
C PRO A 126 10.59 5.42 14.45
N LEU A 127 10.16 5.82 15.65
CA LEU A 127 9.23 5.05 16.47
C LEU A 127 7.88 4.82 15.80
N ILE A 128 7.35 5.83 15.08
CA ILE A 128 6.09 5.70 14.32
C ILE A 128 6.28 4.70 13.19
N ALA A 129 7.43 4.75 12.50
CA ALA A 129 7.75 3.82 11.43
C ALA A 129 7.85 2.37 11.95
N VAL A 130 8.51 2.14 13.07
CA VAL A 130 8.61 0.80 13.69
C VAL A 130 7.24 0.27 14.12
N ALA A 131 6.41 1.10 14.73
CA ALA A 131 5.06 0.71 15.14
C ALA A 131 4.18 0.35 13.92
N ALA A 132 4.22 1.18 12.87
CA ALA A 132 3.52 0.92 11.62
C ALA A 132 4.05 -0.34 10.92
N ALA A 133 5.37 -0.56 10.92
CA ALA A 133 5.99 -1.76 10.38
C ALA A 133 5.48 -3.02 11.10
N GLY A 134 5.42 -2.99 12.44
CA GLY A 134 4.86 -4.07 13.25
C GLY A 134 3.42 -4.39 12.85
N TYR A 135 2.57 -3.37 12.70
CA TYR A 135 1.20 -3.55 12.22
C TYR A 135 1.16 -4.25 10.85
N PHE A 136 1.93 -3.78 9.86
CA PHE A 136 1.91 -4.34 8.51
C PHE A 136 2.46 -5.76 8.43
N VAL A 137 3.48 -6.08 9.23
CA VAL A 137 4.02 -7.45 9.34
C VAL A 137 2.98 -8.40 9.93
N VAL A 138 2.29 -7.98 11.00
CA VAL A 138 1.23 -8.78 11.62
C VAL A 138 0.04 -8.97 10.66
N ASP A 139 -0.39 -7.90 9.98
CA ASP A 139 -1.47 -7.95 8.98
C ASP A 139 -1.11 -8.87 7.80
N ALA A 140 0.13 -8.81 7.32
CA ALA A 140 0.64 -9.66 6.25
C ALA A 140 0.70 -11.13 6.66
N ALA A 141 1.22 -11.42 7.86
CA ALA A 141 1.27 -12.77 8.39
C ALA A 141 -0.13 -13.36 8.58
N TRP A 142 -1.05 -12.58 9.17
CA TRP A 142 -2.44 -13.00 9.37
C TRP A 142 -3.15 -13.26 8.04
N SER A 143 -3.04 -12.33 7.10
CA SER A 143 -3.63 -12.47 5.76
C SER A 143 -3.05 -13.66 5.00
N GLY A 144 -1.74 -13.89 5.09
CA GLY A 144 -1.07 -15.05 4.50
C GLY A 144 -1.53 -16.37 5.11
N VAL A 145 -1.65 -16.46 6.44
CA VAL A 145 -2.16 -17.66 7.12
C VAL A 145 -3.59 -17.98 6.70
N LEU A 146 -4.45 -16.96 6.56
CA LEU A 146 -5.82 -17.14 6.09
C LEU A 146 -5.89 -17.67 4.65
N VAL A 147 -4.97 -17.25 3.78
CA VAL A 147 -4.83 -17.76 2.41
C VAL A 147 -4.44 -19.23 2.42
N VAL A 148 -3.41 -19.60 3.20
CA VAL A 148 -2.91 -20.98 3.27
C VAL A 148 -3.94 -21.93 3.89
N ARG A 149 -4.68 -21.47 4.90
CA ARG A 149 -5.70 -22.27 5.58
C ARG A 149 -7.00 -22.45 4.78
N GLY A 150 -7.12 -21.84 3.61
CA GLY A 150 -8.30 -21.96 2.74
C GLY A 150 -9.60 -21.54 3.44
N SER A 151 -9.54 -20.59 4.38
CA SER A 151 -10.59 -20.38 5.38
C SER A 151 -11.96 -20.08 4.71
N PRO A 152 -13.01 -20.89 4.99
CA PRO A 152 -14.35 -20.71 4.42
C PRO A 152 -15.17 -19.58 5.09
N ILE A 153 -14.53 -18.72 5.89
CA ILE A 153 -15.21 -17.74 6.77
C ILE A 153 -15.82 -16.55 5.99
N ALA A 154 -15.61 -16.47 4.67
CA ALA A 154 -16.32 -15.53 3.79
C ALA A 154 -17.40 -16.21 2.91
N GLY A 155 -17.80 -17.44 3.26
CA GLY A 155 -18.76 -18.24 2.49
C GLY A 155 -20.24 -17.95 2.74
N ALA A 156 -20.62 -16.95 3.55
CA ALA A 156 -22.01 -16.76 3.97
C ALA A 156 -22.57 -15.34 3.75
N VAL A 157 -22.12 -14.62 2.71
CA VAL A 157 -22.90 -13.53 2.09
C VAL A 157 -22.61 -13.50 0.59
N SER A 158 -23.43 -14.21 -0.18
CA SER A 158 -23.82 -13.93 -1.58
C SER A 158 -22.77 -13.27 -2.51
N GLY A 159 -22.00 -14.06 -3.28
CA GLY A 159 -21.31 -13.58 -4.50
C GLY A 159 -19.80 -13.26 -4.41
N SER A 160 -19.14 -13.47 -3.26
CA SER A 160 -17.78 -12.97 -2.95
C SER A 160 -16.58 -13.82 -3.46
N GLY A 161 -16.78 -14.87 -4.26
CA GLY A 161 -15.70 -15.80 -4.62
C GLY A 161 -14.66 -15.28 -5.63
N SER A 162 -15.04 -14.34 -6.49
CA SER A 162 -14.18 -13.87 -7.57
C SER A 162 -13.14 -12.85 -7.07
N GLY A 163 -11.86 -13.24 -7.08
CA GLY A 163 -10.74 -12.35 -6.78
C GLY A 163 -10.35 -12.24 -5.30
N GLN A 164 -11.02 -12.94 -4.37
CA GLN A 164 -10.69 -12.88 -2.94
C GLN A 164 -9.29 -13.42 -2.61
N ALA A 165 -8.90 -14.55 -3.21
CA ALA A 165 -7.55 -15.09 -3.07
C ALA A 165 -6.50 -14.11 -3.62
N SER A 166 -6.77 -13.49 -4.76
CA SER A 166 -5.89 -12.47 -5.35
C SER A 166 -5.71 -11.28 -4.41
N ARG A 167 -6.79 -10.75 -3.82
CA ARG A 167 -6.72 -9.65 -2.85
C ARG A 167 -5.94 -10.02 -1.59
N ALA A 168 -6.15 -11.23 -1.08
CA ALA A 168 -5.48 -11.67 0.14
C ALA A 168 -3.96 -11.86 -0.10
N VAL A 169 -3.56 -12.40 -1.24
CA VAL A 169 -2.15 -12.49 -1.66
C VAL A 169 -1.56 -11.09 -1.87
N CYS A 170 -2.25 -10.22 -2.60
CA CYS A 170 -1.78 -8.86 -2.85
C CYS A 170 -1.66 -8.07 -1.55
N ARG A 171 -2.63 -8.16 -0.64
CA ARG A 171 -2.59 -7.54 0.69
C ARG A 171 -1.42 -8.06 1.52
N ALA A 172 -1.19 -9.38 1.54
CA ALA A 172 -0.06 -9.94 2.26
C ALA A 172 1.28 -9.45 1.69
N ALA A 173 1.43 -9.43 0.36
CA ALA A 173 2.64 -8.96 -0.30
C ALA A 173 2.87 -7.46 -0.10
N MET A 174 1.83 -6.64 -0.22
CA MET A 174 1.89 -5.20 0.08
C MET A 174 2.22 -4.93 1.53
N GLY A 175 1.57 -5.62 2.46
CA GLY A 175 1.84 -5.47 3.90
C GLY A 175 3.29 -5.83 4.23
N ALA A 176 3.79 -6.95 3.71
CA ALA A 176 5.20 -7.33 3.88
C ALA A 176 6.15 -6.28 3.30
N GLY A 177 5.88 -5.79 2.10
CA GLY A 177 6.66 -4.73 1.45
C GLY A 177 6.66 -3.43 2.23
N MET A 178 5.48 -2.96 2.65
CA MET A 178 5.34 -1.76 3.48
C MET A 178 6.04 -1.89 4.83
N GLY A 179 5.91 -3.03 5.49
CA GLY A 179 6.60 -3.32 6.74
C GLY A 179 8.12 -3.27 6.59
N TYR A 180 8.64 -3.87 5.50
CA TYR A 180 10.06 -3.79 5.17
C TYR A 180 10.52 -2.34 4.94
N LEU A 181 9.80 -1.56 4.11
CA LEU A 181 10.17 -0.17 3.80
C LEU A 181 10.19 0.72 5.04
N LEU A 182 9.18 0.58 5.90
CA LEU A 182 9.11 1.34 7.16
C LEU A 182 10.23 0.96 8.13
N LEU A 183 10.55 -0.33 8.24
CA LEU A 183 11.63 -0.78 9.12
C LEU A 183 13.01 -0.35 8.58
N ALA A 184 13.23 -0.51 7.28
CA ALA A 184 14.48 -0.12 6.63
C ALA A 184 14.75 1.39 6.69
N SER A 185 13.71 2.22 6.71
CA SER A 185 13.82 3.69 6.81
C SER A 185 13.86 4.21 8.25
N ALA A 186 13.63 3.35 9.24
CA ALA A 186 13.69 3.68 10.67
C ALA A 186 15.05 3.32 11.31
N LEU A 187 15.74 2.31 10.77
CA LEU A 187 17.02 1.78 11.26
C LEU A 187 18.21 2.45 10.55
#